data_AF-A0A7W5S937-F1
#
_entry.id   AF-A0A7W5S937-F1
#
_cell.length_a   1.000
_cell.length_b   1.000
_cell.length_c   1.000
_cell.angle_alpha   90.00
_cell.angle_beta   90.00
_cell.angle_gamma   90.00
#
_symmetry.space_group_name_H-M   'P 1'
#
loop_
_entity.id
_entity.type
_entity.pdbx_description
1 polymer ?
#
loop_
_entity_poly.entity_id
_entity_poly.type
_entity_poly.pdbx_seq_one_letter_code
_entity_poly.pdbx_strand_id
1 'polypeptide(L)'
;MMKYRVAVALILTPIGVKAQTSEAPATAVATPAKEKKICRSMTPTGSFMATRVCNSAAAWRKFDGLTADGAQQTRDVYRMTTTGVPH
;
A
#
# COMPACT_ATOMS: atom_id res chain seq x y z
N MET A 1 -21.78 13.34 -22.68
CA MET A 1 -21.45 14.78 -22.68
C MET A 1 -22.26 15.45 -21.60
N MET A 2 -21.62 16.09 -20.60
CA MET A 2 -22.04 17.40 -20.06
C MET A 2 -20.96 17.84 -19.08
N LYS A 3 -20.18 18.84 -19.51
CA LYS A 3 -19.18 19.53 -18.70
C LYS A 3 -19.92 20.57 -17.87
N TYR A 4 -19.80 20.53 -16.55
CA TYR A 4 -20.21 21.66 -15.71
C TYR A 4 -18.97 22.26 -15.06
N ARG A 5 -18.45 23.28 -15.75
CA ARG A 5 -17.50 24.24 -15.21
C ARG A 5 -18.30 25.25 -14.41
N VAL A 6 -18.09 25.28 -13.10
CA VAL A 6 -18.41 26.46 -12.28
C VAL A 6 -17.13 26.84 -11.56
N ALA A 7 -16.38 27.73 -12.20
CA ALA A 7 -15.29 28.46 -11.61
C ALA A 7 -15.89 29.62 -10.80
N VAL A 8 -15.74 29.60 -9.48
CA VAL A 8 -15.91 30.79 -8.65
C VAL A 8 -14.53 31.20 -8.18
N ALA A 9 -13.96 32.14 -8.92
CA ALA A 9 -12.74 32.83 -8.57
C ALA A 9 -13.06 33.85 -7.47
N LEU A 10 -12.64 33.58 -6.24
CA LEU A 10 -12.53 34.59 -5.20
C LEU A 10 -11.09 35.11 -5.19
N ILE A 11 -10.90 36.21 -5.92
CA ILE A 11 -9.67 36.98 -5.92
C ILE A 11 -9.66 37.81 -4.63
N LEU A 12 -8.79 37.45 -3.69
CA LEU A 12 -8.40 38.30 -2.57
C LEU A 12 -6.87 38.28 -2.51
N THR A 13 -6.27 39.23 -3.22
CA THR A 13 -4.84 39.57 -3.14
C THR A 13 -4.63 40.57 -2.00
N PRO A 14 -3.96 40.19 -0.90
CA PRO A 14 -3.22 41.16 -0.10
C PRO A 14 -1.80 41.31 -0.66
N ILE A 15 -1.50 42.51 -1.17
CA ILE A 15 -0.13 42.97 -1.45
C ILE A 15 0.55 43.15 -0.08
N GLY A 16 1.31 42.12 0.34
CA GLY A 16 2.17 42.17 1.52
C GLY A 16 3.59 42.56 1.13
N VAL A 17 3.98 43.78 1.47
CA VAL A 17 5.33 44.33 1.34
C VAL A 17 6.33 43.44 2.12
N LYS A 18 7.51 43.23 1.51
CA LYS A 18 8.63 42.42 2.00
C LYS A 18 9.11 42.88 3.38
N ALA A 19 9.00 42.02 4.40
CA ALA A 19 9.86 42.08 5.57
C ALA A 19 10.95 40.99 5.41
N GLN A 20 12.20 41.42 5.22
CA GLN A 20 13.37 40.56 5.24
C GLN A 20 13.59 40.09 6.68
N THR A 21 13.03 38.93 7.04
CA THR A 21 13.47 38.21 8.23
C THR A 21 14.57 37.27 7.80
N SER A 22 15.75 37.43 8.41
CA SER A 22 16.90 36.56 8.25
C SER A 22 16.50 35.15 8.72
N GLU A 23 16.26 34.26 7.77
CA GLU A 23 15.86 32.89 8.04
C GLU A 23 17.11 32.12 8.48
N ALA A 24 17.16 31.83 9.78
CA ALA A 24 18.04 30.81 10.36
C ALA A 24 17.98 29.54 9.49
N PRO A 25 19.09 28.80 9.32
CA PRO A 25 19.15 27.72 8.35
C PRO A 25 18.01 26.74 8.58
N ALA A 26 17.11 26.69 7.59
CA ALA A 26 15.98 25.78 7.58
C ALA A 26 16.51 24.37 7.81
N THR A 27 16.14 23.80 8.96
CA THR A 27 16.47 22.42 9.29
C THR A 27 15.85 21.57 8.19
N ALA A 28 16.70 20.94 7.37
CA ALA A 28 16.26 20.10 6.28
C ALA A 28 15.31 19.04 6.84
N VAL A 29 14.02 19.18 6.54
CA VAL A 29 13.03 18.16 6.85
C VAL A 29 13.46 16.93 6.06
N ALA A 30 13.98 15.93 6.78
CA ALA A 30 14.40 14.67 6.20
C ALA A 30 13.22 14.11 5.41
N THR A 31 13.33 14.10 4.08
CA THR A 31 12.37 13.40 3.24
C THR A 31 12.31 11.95 3.73
N PRO A 32 11.13 11.39 4.01
CA PRO A 32 11.04 10.02 4.49
C PRO A 32 11.75 9.15 3.47
N ALA A 33 12.83 8.48 3.90
CA ALA A 33 13.64 7.66 3.02
C ALA A 33 12.70 6.72 2.26
N LYS A 34 12.65 6.86 0.92
CA LYS A 34 11.75 6.08 0.09
C LYS A 34 11.96 4.61 0.43
N GLU A 35 10.96 4.00 1.07
CA GLU A 35 11.06 2.62 1.53
C GLU A 35 11.34 1.75 0.32
N LYS A 36 12.45 1.01 0.36
CA LYS A 36 12.84 0.12 -0.73
C LYS A 36 11.77 -0.95 -0.90
N LYS A 37 11.23 -1.08 -2.11
CA LYS A 37 10.28 -2.14 -2.44
C LYS A 37 11.02 -3.47 -2.55
N ILE A 38 10.44 -4.50 -1.95
CA ILE A 38 10.91 -5.89 -2.00
C ILE A 38 10.12 -6.60 -3.08
N CYS A 39 10.81 -7.16 -4.06
CA CYS A 39 10.20 -7.89 -5.17
C CYS A 39 10.24 -9.40 -4.93
N ARG A 40 9.07 -10.04 -4.99
CA ARG A 40 8.93 -11.51 -4.90
C ARG A 40 8.38 -12.05 -6.23
N SER A 41 8.81 -13.26 -6.60
CA SER A 41 8.21 -14.00 -7.72
C SER A 41 6.98 -14.72 -7.21
N MET A 42 5.82 -14.49 -7.82
CA MET A 42 4.54 -15.06 -7.40
C MET A 42 3.73 -15.53 -8.59
N THR A 43 3.14 -16.71 -8.46
CA THR A 43 2.16 -17.23 -9.41
C THR A 43 0.77 -16.91 -8.87
N PRO A 44 0.01 -15.98 -9.48
CA PRO A 44 -1.34 -15.67 -9.04
C PRO A 44 -2.25 -16.89 -9.26
N THR A 45 -3.23 -17.06 -8.38
CA THR A 45 -4.22 -18.14 -8.47
C THR A 45 -4.90 -18.13 -9.84
N GLY A 46 -4.97 -19.29 -10.49
CA GLY A 46 -5.54 -19.42 -11.84
C GLY A 46 -4.56 -19.14 -12.98
N SER A 47 -3.30 -18.79 -12.69
CA SER A 47 -2.21 -18.71 -13.67
C SER A 47 -1.18 -19.80 -13.42
N PHE A 48 -0.49 -20.21 -14.48
CA PHE A 48 0.69 -21.08 -14.40
C PHE A 48 2.00 -20.29 -14.51
N MET A 49 1.91 -18.99 -14.83
CA MET A 49 3.07 -18.12 -15.03
C MET A 49 3.38 -17.32 -13.77
N ALA A 50 4.63 -17.36 -13.34
CA ALA A 50 5.13 -16.53 -12.26
C ALA A 50 5.35 -15.08 -12.75
N THR A 51 4.99 -14.12 -11.91
CA THR A 51 5.14 -12.69 -12.14
C THR A 51 5.91 -12.05 -10.99
N ARG A 52 6.60 -10.93 -11.26
CA ARG A 52 7.36 -10.21 -10.23
C ARG A 52 6.48 -9.14 -9.60
N VAL A 53 6.18 -9.30 -8.31
CA VAL A 53 5.38 -8.34 -7.54
C VAL A 53 6.29 -7.63 -6.54
N CYS A 54 6.30 -6.31 -6.54
CA CYS A 54 7.15 -5.50 -5.67
C CYS A 54 6.32 -4.70 -4.67
N ASN A 55 6.56 -4.88 -3.37
CA ASN A 55 5.80 -4.20 -2.32
C ASN A 55 6.68 -3.79 -1.12
N SER A 56 6.14 -2.99 -0.20
CA SER A 56 6.83 -2.62 1.05
C SER A 56 6.95 -3.81 1.99
N ALA A 57 7.87 -3.73 2.96
CA ALA A 57 8.03 -4.79 3.95
C ALA A 57 6.75 -4.96 4.79
N ALA A 58 6.07 -3.84 5.11
CA ALA A 58 4.81 -3.86 5.85
C ALA A 58 3.68 -4.56 5.06
N ALA A 59 3.59 -4.33 3.75
CA ALA A 59 2.59 -4.99 2.92
C ALA A 59 2.84 -6.50 2.81
N TRP A 60 4.11 -6.91 2.69
CA TRP A 60 4.47 -8.31 2.70
C TRP A 60 4.11 -9.02 4.00
N ARG A 61 4.36 -8.38 5.16
CA ARG A 61 3.95 -8.95 6.45
C ARG A 61 2.44 -9.20 6.55
N LYS A 62 1.62 -8.28 6.03
CA LYS A 62 0.17 -8.47 5.97
C LYS A 62 -0.21 -9.63 5.06
N PHE A 63 0.40 -9.71 3.87
CA PHE A 63 0.17 -10.79 2.92
C PHE A 63 0.55 -12.16 3.51
N ASP A 64 1.70 -12.24 4.18
CA ASP A 64 2.21 -13.47 4.79
C ASP A 64 1.27 -13.94 5.92
N GLY A 65 0.71 -13.01 6.71
CA GLY A 65 -0.30 -13.32 7.72
C GLY A 65 -1.59 -13.93 7.14
N LEU A 66 -2.17 -13.28 6.13
CA LEU A 66 -3.38 -13.80 5.46
C LEU A 66 -3.16 -15.19 4.85
N THR A 67 -1.97 -15.43 4.31
CA THR A 67 -1.62 -16.72 3.71
C THR A 67 -1.50 -17.82 4.77
N ALA A 68 -0.92 -17.51 5.94
CA ALA A 68 -0.81 -18.45 7.05
C ALA A 68 -2.20 -18.83 7.59
N ASP A 69 -3.09 -17.87 7.78
CA ASP A 69 -4.45 -18.09 8.28
C ASP A 69 -5.26 -18.98 7.33
N GLY A 70 -5.23 -18.69 6.02
CA GLY A 70 -5.90 -19.50 5.02
C GLY A 70 -5.35 -20.94 4.93
N ALA A 71 -4.03 -21.10 5.14
CA ALA A 71 -3.41 -22.42 5.19
C ALA A 71 -3.92 -23.22 6.41
N GLN A 72 -3.98 -22.61 7.60
CA GLN A 72 -4.52 -23.26 8.80
C GLN A 72 -5.98 -23.66 8.62
N GLN A 73 -6.83 -22.74 8.14
CA GLN A 73 -8.24 -23.04 7.87
C GLN A 73 -8.41 -24.24 6.93
N THR A 74 -7.60 -24.31 5.87
CA THR A 74 -7.61 -25.45 4.95
C THR A 74 -7.24 -26.74 5.67
N ARG A 75 -6.19 -26.73 6.52
CA ARG A 75 -5.79 -27.91 7.30
C ARG A 75 -6.87 -28.36 8.28
N ASP A 76 -7.53 -27.42 8.94
CA ASP A 76 -8.61 -27.73 9.89
C ASP A 76 -9.80 -28.39 9.20
N VAL A 77 -10.20 -27.89 8.04
CA VAL A 77 -11.25 -28.51 7.22
C VAL A 77 -10.86 -29.92 6.80
N TYR A 78 -9.63 -30.11 6.28
CA TYR A 78 -9.14 -31.45 5.90
C TYR A 78 -9.09 -32.42 7.08
N ARG A 79 -8.71 -31.96 8.26
CA ARG A 79 -8.69 -32.78 9.48
C ARG A 79 -10.10 -33.25 9.83
N MET A 80 -11.09 -32.35 9.83
CA MET A 80 -12.47 -32.71 10.16
C MET A 80 -13.10 -33.69 9.16
N THR A 81 -12.80 -33.58 7.87
CA THR A 81 -13.35 -34.47 6.84
C THR A 81 -12.66 -35.84 6.81
N THR A 82 -11.39 -35.93 7.18
CA THR A 82 -10.63 -37.20 7.14
C THR A 82 -10.89 -38.07 8.37
N THR A 83 -11.15 -37.49 9.55
CA THR A 83 -11.42 -38.26 10.78
C THR A 83 -12.77 -39.00 10.80
N GLY A 84 -13.58 -38.89 9.73
CA GLY A 84 -14.88 -39.53 9.61
C GLY A 84 -14.98 -40.64 8.55
N VAL A 85 -13.89 -40.97 7.83
CA VAL A 85 -13.88 -42.06 6.85
C VAL A 85 -13.34 -43.32 7.54
N PRO A 86 -14.18 -44.31 7.88
CA PRO A 86 -13.67 -45.60 8.35
C PRO A 86 -12.91 -46.27 7.20
N HIS A 87 -11.71 -46.76 7.48
CA HIS A 87 -10.95 -47.66 6.60
C HIS A 87 -11.70 -48.98 6.41
#